data_AF-A0AAN8ED69-F1
#
_entry.id   AF-A0AAN8ED69-F1
#
_cell.length_a   1.000
_cell.length_b   1.000
_cell.length_c   1.000
_cell.angle_alpha   90.00
_cell.angle_beta   90.00
_cell.angle_gamma   90.00
#
_symmetry.space_group_name_H-M   'P 1'
#
loop_
_entity.id
_entity.type
_entity.pdbx_description
1 polymer ?
#
loop_
_entity_poly.entity_id
_entity_poly.type
_entity_poly.pdbx_seq_one_letter_code
_entity_poly.pdbx_strand_id
1 'polypeptide(L)'
;MEQFVPLKELPELQAHLQERRHGILSDDRVSVSLRTIDTDMPFGKFVDTFNPMVPEALSVLLDPTKPADPEIFDLLPDIFTMDPRILRVCLADYLLTLEKEGETMKTYTGSGKNIARGVYARRIDYETLQKLSPGVKQAVDAGFKITRMCALMTVKLSPEMSFVGELQGNMLLNEAGFLWAFFTHKKGKDAGEKQTYEHYMKHWCTWDVDGLPWDGCNVETPATEAVFHVRLSSDTIQTIDEAGKERAREYQSTKTRHAIRKKLQEEGDEERWEAYEELVQEYDRNIHLKRKGTWPKEKWYDYLDLHNVNQKRRREQFDEGQRESYAAMMRAAQKKMLAKKAATLTEEQMKAWKEARRVQNRSTYHKRKLSPYNRQLLEEGEAQYEALRKEAEAWVASFSSDS
;
A
#
# COMPACT_ATOMS: atom_id res chain seq x y z
N MET A 1 50.21 -0.86 -0.76
CA MET A 1 49.66 -0.84 -2.13
C MET A 1 49.04 -2.20 -2.37
N GLU A 2 47.74 -2.33 -2.18
CA GLU A 2 47.01 -3.56 -2.47
C GLU A 2 46.54 -3.50 -3.94
N GLN A 3 46.90 -4.50 -4.74
CA GLN A 3 46.48 -4.61 -6.12
C GLN A 3 45.14 -5.34 -6.18
N PHE A 4 44.15 -4.71 -6.81
CA PHE A 4 42.89 -5.34 -7.19
C PHE A 4 43.09 -6.20 -8.44
N VAL A 5 42.79 -7.49 -8.34
CA VAL A 5 42.76 -8.41 -9.49
C VAL A 5 41.31 -8.48 -10.02
N PRO A 6 41.06 -8.19 -11.30
CA PRO A 6 39.73 -8.27 -11.89
C PRO A 6 39.15 -9.69 -11.81
N LEU A 7 37.86 -9.82 -11.46
CA LEU A 7 37.14 -11.09 -11.30
C LEU A 7 37.18 -12.03 -12.53
N LYS A 8 37.54 -11.50 -13.70
CA LYS A 8 37.70 -12.24 -14.96
C LYS A 8 38.98 -13.10 -14.98
N GLU A 9 39.90 -12.83 -14.07
CA GLU A 9 41.21 -13.49 -13.96
C GLU A 9 41.20 -14.59 -12.88
N LEU A 10 40.03 -14.92 -12.31
CA LEU A 10 39.84 -15.97 -11.29
C LEU A 10 38.88 -17.06 -11.79
N PRO A 11 39.33 -17.93 -12.71
CA PRO A 11 38.48 -18.94 -13.38
C PRO A 11 37.89 -19.97 -12.42
N GLU A 12 38.56 -20.29 -11.31
CA GLU A 12 38.08 -21.22 -10.28
C GLU A 12 36.84 -20.67 -9.54
N LEU A 13 36.77 -19.35 -9.35
CA LEU A 13 35.63 -18.68 -8.72
C LEU A 13 34.43 -18.60 -9.67
N GLN A 14 34.67 -18.49 -10.98
CA GLN A 14 33.62 -18.55 -11.99
C GLN A 14 33.00 -19.95 -12.10
N ALA A 15 33.81 -21.01 -11.99
CA ALA A 15 33.32 -22.39 -11.99
C ALA A 15 32.42 -22.67 -10.76
N HIS A 16 32.85 -22.21 -9.58
CA HIS A 16 32.08 -22.38 -8.34
C HIS A 16 30.73 -21.63 -8.32
N LEU A 17 30.61 -20.55 -9.09
CA LEU A 17 29.37 -19.78 -9.23
C LEU A 17 28.39 -20.39 -10.24
N GLN A 18 28.88 -21.22 -11.19
CA GLN A 18 28.02 -21.90 -12.17
C GLN A 18 27.39 -23.18 -11.61
N GLU A 19 28.06 -23.89 -10.68
CA GLU A 19 27.53 -25.13 -10.08
C GLU A 19 26.33 -24.93 -9.13
N ARG A 20 26.08 -23.72 -8.62
CA ARG A 20 24.97 -23.45 -7.67
C ARG A 20 23.60 -23.23 -8.32
N ARG A 21 23.44 -23.44 -9.63
CA ARG A 21 22.18 -23.15 -10.35
C ARG A 21 21.16 -24.28 -10.43
N HIS A 22 21.43 -25.47 -9.87
CA HIS A 22 20.49 -26.58 -9.91
C HIS A 22 20.34 -27.26 -8.54
N GLY A 23 19.20 -27.03 -7.89
CA GLY A 23 18.74 -27.77 -6.72
C GLY A 23 17.22 -27.63 -6.57
N ILE A 24 16.50 -28.71 -6.86
CA ILE A 24 15.07 -28.93 -6.62
C ILE A 24 14.93 -29.65 -5.28
N LEU A 25 13.97 -29.29 -4.41
CA LEU A 25 13.31 -30.21 -3.46
C LEU A 25 11.91 -29.70 -3.05
N SER A 26 11.05 -30.68 -2.76
CA SER A 26 9.57 -30.71 -2.73
C SER A 26 8.91 -30.46 -1.35
N ASP A 27 7.57 -30.32 -1.39
CA ASP A 27 6.51 -30.27 -0.33
C ASP A 27 6.80 -31.02 1.01
N ASP A 28 6.24 -30.67 2.19
CA ASP A 28 4.81 -30.43 2.48
C ASP A 28 4.55 -29.89 3.93
N ARG A 29 3.40 -29.19 4.15
CA ARG A 29 2.65 -28.85 5.41
C ARG A 29 2.91 -27.59 6.30
N VAL A 30 1.86 -26.74 6.31
CA VAL A 30 1.16 -26.00 7.42
C VAL A 30 1.88 -24.89 8.21
N SER A 31 1.50 -23.62 7.96
CA SER A 31 0.74 -22.73 8.86
C SER A 31 0.79 -21.28 8.34
N VAL A 32 -0.35 -20.60 8.33
CA VAL A 32 -0.46 -19.20 7.86
C VAL A 32 0.06 -18.27 8.95
N SER A 33 1.31 -17.80 8.80
CA SER A 33 1.90 -16.74 9.60
C SER A 33 3.00 -16.03 8.81
N LEU A 34 2.74 -14.81 8.31
CA LEU A 34 3.71 -13.75 7.91
C LEU A 34 5.13 -14.18 7.46
N ARG A 35 5.26 -15.28 6.72
CA ARG A 35 6.50 -15.82 6.18
C ARG A 35 6.27 -16.24 4.75
N THR A 36 6.43 -15.30 3.84
CA THR A 36 6.87 -15.56 2.47
C THR A 36 7.41 -14.25 1.90
N ILE A 37 8.54 -13.82 2.47
CA ILE A 37 9.62 -13.29 1.65
C ILE A 37 10.50 -14.50 1.40
N ASP A 38 10.74 -14.84 0.14
CA ASP A 38 11.57 -15.96 -0.31
C ASP A 38 12.90 -16.01 0.47
N THR A 39 13.14 -17.07 1.23
CA THR A 39 14.24 -17.19 2.21
C THR A 39 15.55 -17.76 1.63
N ASP A 40 15.75 -17.73 0.33
CA ASP A 40 17.03 -18.14 -0.28
C ASP A 40 18.14 -17.09 -0.10
N MET A 41 17.83 -15.91 0.47
CA MET A 41 18.86 -15.05 1.04
C MET A 41 19.26 -15.58 2.42
N PRO A 42 20.56 -15.80 2.71
CA PRO A 42 21.00 -16.24 4.03
C PRO A 42 20.60 -15.16 5.05
N PHE A 43 19.54 -15.44 5.80
CA PHE A 43 18.91 -14.55 6.79
C PHE A 43 19.94 -13.98 7.78
N GLY A 44 21.02 -14.71 8.06
CA GLY A 44 22.15 -14.25 8.88
C GLY A 44 22.88 -13.02 8.33
N LYS A 45 23.08 -12.89 7.00
CA LYS A 45 23.66 -11.67 6.41
C LYS A 45 22.64 -10.53 6.29
N PHE A 46 21.36 -10.86 6.18
CA PHE A 46 20.28 -9.88 6.08
C PHE A 46 20.13 -9.09 7.39
N VAL A 47 20.18 -9.77 8.54
CA VAL A 47 20.06 -9.16 9.88
C VAL A 47 21.31 -8.35 10.27
N ASP A 48 22.52 -8.77 9.89
CA ASP A 48 23.75 -8.00 10.18
C ASP A 48 23.86 -6.70 9.38
N THR A 49 23.13 -6.58 8.26
CA THR A 49 23.12 -5.38 7.40
C THR A 49 21.90 -4.49 7.63
N PHE A 50 20.79 -5.07 8.11
CA PHE A 50 19.57 -4.36 8.44
C PHE A 50 19.49 -4.12 9.94
N ASN A 51 19.77 -2.87 10.29
CA ASN A 51 19.26 -2.21 11.49
C ASN A 51 20.11 -2.33 12.76
N PRO A 52 21.32 -1.74 12.81
CA PRO A 52 21.69 -1.10 14.06
C PRO A 52 20.80 0.15 14.16
N MET A 53 19.65 -0.01 14.85
CA MET A 53 19.15 1.12 15.62
C MET A 53 20.34 1.77 16.30
N VAL A 54 20.40 3.09 16.29
CA VAL A 54 21.48 3.75 17.03
C VAL A 54 21.28 3.33 18.50
N PRO A 55 22.25 2.69 19.17
CA PRO A 55 22.04 2.10 20.50
C PRO A 55 21.39 3.06 21.49
N GLU A 56 21.72 4.34 21.35
CA GLU A 56 21.17 5.47 22.09
C GLU A 56 19.67 5.65 21.85
N ALA A 57 19.17 5.45 20.63
CA ALA A 57 17.74 5.47 20.33
C ALA A 57 17.00 4.31 20.99
N LEU A 58 17.62 3.13 21.08
CA LEU A 58 17.02 1.99 21.80
C LEU A 58 16.97 2.27 23.31
N SER A 59 18.05 2.80 23.89
CA SER A 59 18.06 3.15 25.31
C SER A 59 16.99 4.20 25.65
N VAL A 60 16.80 5.18 24.77
CA VAL A 60 15.74 6.18 24.92
C VAL A 60 14.37 5.52 24.86
N LEU A 61 14.09 4.70 23.85
CA LEU A 61 12.77 4.08 23.67
C LEU A 61 12.39 3.07 24.76
N LEU A 62 13.38 2.38 25.33
CA LEU A 62 13.18 1.38 26.37
C LEU A 62 13.22 1.96 27.79
N ASP A 63 13.50 3.26 27.96
CA ASP A 63 13.46 3.89 29.28
C ASP A 63 12.00 4.02 29.75
N PRO A 64 11.60 3.32 30.82
CA PRO A 64 10.24 3.43 31.36
C PRO A 64 10.00 4.80 32.01
N THR A 65 11.08 5.53 32.32
CA THR A 65 11.01 6.86 32.90
C THR A 65 10.63 7.85 31.82
N LYS A 66 9.46 8.46 32.02
CA LYS A 66 9.01 9.55 31.16
C LYS A 66 10.06 10.68 31.14
N PRO A 67 10.44 11.19 29.96
CA PRO A 67 11.36 12.31 29.88
C PRO A 67 10.74 13.54 30.53
N ALA A 68 11.43 14.08 31.54
CA ALA A 68 11.03 15.33 32.17
C ALA A 68 11.35 16.54 31.28
N ASP A 69 12.36 16.40 30.41
CA ASP A 69 12.90 17.44 29.56
C ASP A 69 13.19 16.88 28.14
N PRO A 70 13.04 17.70 27.08
CA PRO A 70 13.66 17.49 25.77
C PRO A 70 15.12 17.00 25.74
N GLU A 71 15.90 17.20 26.80
CA GLU A 71 17.29 16.74 26.95
C GLU A 71 17.49 15.25 26.61
N ILE A 72 16.46 14.40 26.67
CA ILE A 72 16.58 13.01 26.21
C ILE A 72 17.06 12.89 24.76
N PHE A 73 16.77 13.89 23.92
CA PHE A 73 17.24 13.94 22.55
C PHE A 73 18.73 14.27 22.45
N ASP A 74 19.36 14.83 23.49
CA ASP A 74 20.83 15.08 23.57
C ASP A 74 21.64 13.80 23.52
N LEU A 75 21.03 12.69 23.93
CA LEU A 75 21.64 11.37 23.84
C LEU A 75 21.68 10.85 22.40
N LEU A 76 20.86 11.39 21.51
CA LEU A 76 20.77 10.92 20.12
C LEU A 76 21.81 11.64 19.23
N PRO A 77 22.50 10.93 18.33
CA PRO A 77 23.45 11.55 17.41
C PRO A 77 22.78 12.53 16.46
N ASP A 78 23.33 13.75 16.35
CA ASP A 78 22.77 14.79 15.49
C ASP A 78 23.34 14.73 14.06
N ILE A 79 22.47 14.50 13.07
CA ILE A 79 22.81 14.45 11.65
C ILE A 79 23.41 15.78 11.16
N PHE A 80 23.08 16.92 11.77
CA PHE A 80 23.70 18.20 11.39
C PHE A 80 25.20 18.25 11.71
N THR A 81 25.68 17.48 12.69
CA THR A 81 27.10 17.45 13.08
C THR A 81 27.89 16.32 12.41
N MET A 82 27.21 15.34 11.82
CA MET A 82 27.84 14.20 11.13
C MET A 82 28.57 14.60 9.83
N ASP A 83 29.61 13.84 9.48
CA ASP A 83 30.39 14.03 8.25
C ASP A 83 29.50 13.86 6.99
N PRO A 84 29.40 14.89 6.12
CA PRO A 84 28.63 14.83 4.87
C PRO A 84 28.97 13.64 3.96
N ARG A 85 30.20 13.13 3.99
CA ARG A 85 30.63 11.98 3.19
C ARG A 85 29.94 10.70 3.63
N ILE A 86 29.72 10.53 4.93
CA ILE A 86 28.97 9.41 5.51
C ILE A 86 27.49 9.56 5.14
N LEU A 87 26.92 10.75 5.37
CA LEU A 87 25.50 11.02 5.13
C LEU A 87 25.08 10.83 3.66
N ARG A 88 26.01 10.99 2.71
CA ARG A 88 25.75 10.78 1.28
C ARG A 88 25.57 9.32 0.90
N VAL A 89 26.09 8.40 1.70
CA VAL A 89 26.04 6.95 1.47
C VAL A 89 25.20 6.23 2.52
N CYS A 90 24.43 6.96 3.32
CA CYS A 90 23.55 6.38 4.33
C CYS A 90 22.12 6.86 4.12
N LEU A 91 21.17 5.95 4.27
CA LEU A 91 19.79 6.31 4.56
C LEU A 91 19.64 6.43 6.09
N ALA A 92 18.68 7.22 6.55
CA ALA A 92 18.39 7.28 7.98
C ALA A 92 16.92 7.58 8.27
N ASP A 93 16.40 7.00 9.35
CA ASP A 93 15.23 7.52 10.03
C ASP A 93 15.72 8.48 11.11
N TYR A 94 15.02 9.60 11.28
CA TYR A 94 15.44 10.69 12.14
C TYR A 94 14.26 11.33 12.87
N LEU A 95 14.57 12.01 13.97
CA LEU A 95 13.67 12.89 14.71
C LEU A 95 14.19 14.33 14.60
N LEU A 96 13.35 15.26 14.17
CA LEU A 96 13.63 16.68 14.26
C LEU A 96 13.08 17.24 15.55
N THR A 97 13.82 18.15 16.15
CA THR A 97 13.33 19.05 17.19
C THR A 97 13.17 20.45 16.63
N LEU A 98 12.07 21.10 16.97
CA LEU A 98 11.78 22.47 16.59
C LEU A 98 11.42 23.28 17.83
N GLU A 99 12.15 24.37 18.05
CA GLU A 99 12.02 25.18 19.25
C GLU A 99 11.63 26.62 18.91
N LYS A 100 10.88 27.21 19.83
CA LYS A 100 10.50 28.62 19.85
C LYS A 100 10.42 29.05 21.29
N GLU A 101 10.98 30.21 21.60
CA GLU A 101 11.01 30.74 22.97
C GLU A 101 9.58 30.89 23.53
N GLY A 102 9.38 30.39 24.75
CA GLY A 102 8.09 30.44 25.45
C GLY A 102 7.03 29.45 24.96
N GLU A 103 7.36 28.58 24.00
CA GLU A 103 6.43 27.61 23.40
C GLU A 103 6.90 26.18 23.65
N THR A 104 5.96 25.23 23.64
CA THR A 104 6.29 23.80 23.74
C THR A 104 7.04 23.35 22.49
N MET A 105 8.16 22.64 22.68
CA MET A 105 8.95 22.10 21.58
C MET A 105 8.10 21.22 20.66
N LYS A 106 8.33 21.27 19.35
CA LYS A 106 7.69 20.38 18.38
C LYS A 106 8.67 19.32 17.89
N THR A 107 8.16 18.13 17.64
CA THR A 107 8.94 16.99 17.14
C THR A 107 8.37 16.46 15.84
N TYR A 108 9.25 15.99 14.96
CA TYR A 108 8.90 15.37 13.68
C TYR A 108 9.71 14.11 13.46
N THR A 109 9.06 12.98 13.18
CA THR A 109 9.77 11.79 12.69
C THR A 109 9.78 11.80 11.17
N GLY A 110 10.93 11.53 10.57
CA GLY A 110 11.09 11.48 9.11
C GLY A 110 12.12 10.45 8.68
N SER A 111 12.20 10.20 7.37
CA SER A 111 13.26 9.39 6.77
C SER A 111 13.95 10.09 5.61
N GLY A 112 15.24 9.81 5.46
CA GLY A 112 16.12 10.32 4.41
C GLY A 112 16.49 9.19 3.47
N LYS A 113 15.63 8.93 2.48
CA LYS A 113 15.67 7.72 1.62
C LYS A 113 16.24 7.98 0.22
N ASN A 114 16.94 9.09 0.00
CA ASN A 114 17.45 9.46 -1.32
C ASN A 114 18.62 8.56 -1.71
N ILE A 115 18.46 7.75 -2.76
CA ILE A 115 19.47 6.78 -3.17
C ILE A 115 20.77 7.46 -3.66
N ALA A 116 20.65 8.61 -4.34
CA ALA A 116 21.78 9.29 -4.96
C ALA A 116 22.60 10.14 -3.97
N ARG A 117 21.98 10.59 -2.88
CA ARG A 117 22.57 11.56 -1.95
C ARG A 117 22.37 11.19 -0.47
N GLY A 118 21.85 10.00 -0.18
CA GLY A 118 21.54 9.56 1.17
C GLY A 118 20.62 10.52 1.95
N VAL A 119 20.73 10.49 3.27
CA VAL A 119 20.08 11.44 4.19
C VAL A 119 20.67 12.84 4.07
N TYR A 120 21.87 13.01 3.49
CA TYR A 120 22.45 14.33 3.25
C TYR A 120 21.55 15.22 2.39
N ALA A 121 20.80 14.64 1.43
CA ALA A 121 19.80 15.40 0.67
C ALA A 121 18.78 16.08 1.59
N ARG A 122 18.33 15.36 2.61
CA ARG A 122 17.30 15.82 3.54
C ARG A 122 17.84 16.81 4.57
N ARG A 123 19.09 16.63 4.98
CA ARG A 123 19.83 17.64 5.76
C ARG A 123 19.83 19.00 5.05
N ILE A 124 20.19 19.02 3.76
CA ILE A 124 20.21 20.26 2.96
C ILE A 124 18.81 20.88 2.84
N ASP A 125 17.78 20.07 2.61
CA ASP A 125 16.39 20.55 2.59
C ASP A 125 16.05 21.32 3.89
N TYR A 126 16.44 20.80 5.06
CA TYR A 126 16.19 21.48 6.34
C TYR A 126 17.09 22.69 6.59
N GLU A 127 18.40 22.61 6.31
CA GLU A 127 19.32 23.75 6.45
C GLU A 127 18.92 24.93 5.55
N THR A 128 18.39 24.64 4.36
CA THR A 128 17.96 25.66 3.38
C THR A 128 16.47 26.00 3.47
N LEU A 129 15.73 25.34 4.37
CA LEU A 129 14.27 25.43 4.52
C LEU A 129 13.51 25.17 3.20
N GLN A 130 14.06 24.30 2.36
CA GLN A 130 13.46 23.88 1.09
C GLN A 130 12.74 22.54 1.26
N LYS A 131 11.64 22.34 0.52
CA LYS A 131 10.91 21.05 0.45
C LYS A 131 10.54 20.47 1.83
N LEU A 132 10.19 21.32 2.78
CA LEU A 132 9.78 20.93 4.12
C LEU A 132 8.50 20.07 4.07
N SER A 133 8.37 19.11 4.98
CA SER A 133 7.10 18.40 5.16
C SER A 133 6.02 19.38 5.63
N PRO A 134 4.73 19.15 5.35
CA PRO A 134 3.68 20.13 5.66
C PRO A 134 3.64 20.57 7.14
N GLY A 135 3.84 19.63 8.06
CA GLY A 135 3.88 19.91 9.51
C GLY A 135 5.08 20.74 9.93
N VAL A 136 6.28 20.39 9.44
CA VAL A 136 7.52 21.15 9.69
C VAL A 136 7.41 22.55 9.09
N LYS A 137 6.88 22.67 7.86
CA LYS A 137 6.65 23.96 7.21
C LYS A 137 5.73 24.85 8.04
N GLN A 138 4.60 24.32 8.53
CA GLN A 138 3.68 25.07 9.38
C GLN A 138 4.34 25.58 10.66
N ALA A 139 5.17 24.75 11.30
CA ALA A 139 5.91 25.16 12.50
C ALA A 139 6.95 26.26 12.18
N VAL A 140 7.72 26.10 11.10
CA VAL A 140 8.70 27.11 10.65
C VAL A 140 8.01 28.43 10.30
N ASP A 141 6.90 28.38 9.56
CA ASP A 141 6.09 29.57 9.23
C ASP A 141 5.52 30.26 10.49
N ALA A 142 5.31 29.51 11.59
CA ALA A 142 4.88 30.02 12.90
C ALA A 142 6.03 30.54 13.80
N GLY A 143 7.26 30.58 13.27
CA GLY A 143 8.45 31.10 13.93
C GLY A 143 9.27 30.08 14.71
N PHE A 144 8.97 28.78 14.61
CA PHE A 144 9.83 27.73 15.17
C PHE A 144 11.11 27.57 14.34
N LYS A 145 12.22 27.27 15.02
CA LYS A 145 13.50 26.96 14.39
C LYS A 145 13.77 25.46 14.51
N ILE A 146 14.21 24.84 13.41
CA ILE A 146 14.73 23.47 13.46
C ILE A 146 16.06 23.53 14.22
N THR A 147 16.12 22.91 15.40
CA THR A 147 17.32 22.94 16.25
C THR A 147 18.19 21.72 16.03
N ARG A 148 17.58 20.53 15.82
CA ARG A 148 18.32 19.27 15.68
C ARG A 148 17.69 18.31 14.69
N MET A 149 18.50 17.37 14.21
CA MET A 149 18.08 16.25 13.38
C MET A 149 18.70 14.95 13.92
N CYS A 150 18.09 14.41 14.97
CA CYS A 150 18.57 13.24 15.70
C CYS A 150 18.41 11.96 14.86
N ALA A 151 19.48 11.20 14.64
CA ALA A 151 19.42 9.89 13.99
C ALA A 151 18.79 8.84 14.91
N LEU A 152 17.76 8.14 14.43
CA LEU A 152 17.12 7.03 15.13
C LEU A 152 17.60 5.67 14.61
N MET A 153 17.81 5.60 13.30
CA MET A 153 18.35 4.44 12.60
C MET A 153 19.17 4.93 11.41
N THR A 154 20.28 4.27 11.12
CA THR A 154 21.05 4.54 9.90
C THR A 154 21.34 3.23 9.15
N VAL A 155 21.26 3.28 7.82
CA VAL A 155 21.57 2.15 6.96
C VAL A 155 22.54 2.61 5.89
N LYS A 156 23.72 2.00 5.85
CA LYS A 156 24.72 2.28 4.83
C LYS A 156 24.28 1.66 3.50
N LEU A 157 24.23 2.47 2.45
CA LEU A 157 24.07 2.02 1.08
C LEU A 157 25.38 1.40 0.59
N SER A 158 25.32 0.16 0.12
CA SER A 158 26.38 -0.41 -0.72
C SER A 158 26.02 -0.22 -2.20
N PRO A 159 26.99 0.11 -3.08
CA PRO A 159 26.77 0.16 -4.53
C PRO A 159 26.19 -1.13 -5.12
N GLU A 160 26.37 -2.26 -4.42
CA GLU A 160 25.95 -3.59 -4.84
C GLU A 160 24.53 -3.97 -4.36
N MET A 161 23.87 -3.11 -3.57
CA MET A 161 22.53 -3.39 -3.05
C MET A 161 21.50 -3.44 -4.19
N SER A 162 20.93 -4.62 -4.41
CA SER A 162 19.87 -4.85 -5.41
C SER A 162 18.44 -4.71 -4.86
N PHE A 163 18.30 -4.52 -3.54
CA PHE A 163 17.04 -4.53 -2.78
C PHE A 163 16.67 -3.15 -2.21
N VAL A 164 16.98 -2.09 -2.94
CA VAL A 164 16.80 -0.71 -2.45
C VAL A 164 15.32 -0.38 -2.20
N GLY A 165 14.40 -0.95 -2.98
CA GLY A 165 12.96 -0.78 -2.76
C GLY A 165 12.49 -1.42 -1.46
N GLU A 166 12.90 -2.66 -1.20
CA GLU A 166 12.59 -3.39 0.04
C GLU A 166 13.15 -2.64 1.26
N LEU A 167 14.38 -2.11 1.15
CA LEU A 167 14.97 -1.26 2.17
C LEU A 167 14.13 -0.01 2.43
N GLN A 168 13.71 0.71 1.38
CA GLN A 168 12.85 1.88 1.53
C GLN A 168 11.52 1.55 2.21
N GLY A 169 10.92 0.39 1.88
CA GLY A 169 9.71 -0.10 2.55
C GLY A 169 9.93 -0.37 4.04
N ASN A 170 11.02 -1.02 4.40
CA ASN A 170 11.36 -1.27 5.81
C ASN A 170 11.63 0.02 6.58
N MET A 171 12.31 0.99 5.97
CA MET A 171 12.50 2.31 6.57
C MET A 171 11.17 3.03 6.83
N LEU A 172 10.20 2.92 5.91
CA LEU A 172 8.87 3.49 6.14
C LEU A 172 8.13 2.84 7.31
N LEU A 173 8.27 1.53 7.48
CA LEU A 173 7.70 0.81 8.62
C LEU A 173 8.37 1.24 9.93
N ASN A 174 9.69 1.39 9.95
CA ASN A 174 10.43 1.87 11.11
C ASN A 174 10.10 3.33 11.43
N GLU A 175 10.02 4.21 10.43
CA GLU A 175 9.58 5.60 10.57
C GLU A 175 8.17 5.67 11.21
N ALA A 176 7.25 4.79 10.82
CA ALA A 176 5.92 4.70 11.43
C ALA A 176 6.01 4.24 12.90
N GLY A 177 6.84 3.23 13.18
CA GLY A 177 7.11 2.77 14.53
C GLY A 177 7.67 3.88 15.43
N PHE A 178 8.68 4.61 14.95
CA PHE A 178 9.27 5.75 15.66
C PHE A 178 8.28 6.90 15.84
N LEU A 179 7.45 7.20 14.84
CA LEU A 179 6.39 8.21 14.95
C LEU A 179 5.46 7.90 16.13
N TRP A 180 5.10 6.63 16.30
CA TRP A 180 4.24 6.20 17.42
C TRP A 180 4.99 6.17 18.74
N ALA A 181 6.22 5.64 18.75
CA ALA A 181 7.01 5.50 19.97
C ALA A 181 7.38 6.86 20.60
N PHE A 182 7.76 7.84 19.77
CA PHE A 182 8.04 9.23 20.19
C PHE A 182 6.80 10.14 20.19
N PHE A 183 5.65 9.60 19.76
CA PHE A 183 4.38 10.31 19.68
C PHE A 183 4.47 11.65 18.91
N THR A 184 5.12 11.64 17.75
CA THR A 184 5.38 12.86 16.95
C THR A 184 4.21 13.25 16.04
N HIS A 185 3.04 12.61 16.19
CA HIS A 185 1.85 12.90 15.39
C HIS A 185 1.15 14.20 15.86
N LYS A 186 0.91 15.13 14.94
CA LYS A 186 0.39 16.49 15.20
C LYS A 186 -0.89 16.52 16.02
N LYS A 187 -1.77 15.57 15.76
CA LYS A 187 -3.11 15.60 16.32
C LYS A 187 -3.16 15.22 17.82
N GLY A 188 -2.09 14.61 18.35
CA GLY A 188 -2.06 13.85 19.59
C GLY A 188 -2.46 14.52 20.92
N LYS A 189 -2.71 15.83 20.98
CA LYS A 189 -3.21 16.52 22.18
C LYS A 189 -4.52 17.31 21.97
N ASP A 190 -4.77 17.78 20.74
CA ASP A 190 -5.89 18.69 20.41
C ASP A 190 -7.00 18.03 19.59
N ALA A 191 -6.86 16.75 19.20
CA ALA A 191 -7.96 15.99 18.67
C ALA A 191 -8.97 15.72 19.81
N GLY A 192 -9.87 16.67 20.04
CA GLY A 192 -11.02 16.45 20.93
C GLY A 192 -11.74 15.14 20.60
N GLU A 193 -12.63 14.72 21.50
CA GLU A 193 -13.32 13.40 21.58
C GLU A 193 -13.85 12.77 20.27
N LYS A 194 -13.90 13.52 19.15
CA LYS A 194 -14.46 13.12 17.86
C LYS A 194 -13.45 12.67 16.79
N GLN A 195 -12.13 12.73 17.01
CA GLN A 195 -11.16 12.20 16.02
C GLN A 195 -10.43 10.95 16.52
N THR A 196 -11.02 9.81 16.18
CA THR A 196 -10.75 8.46 16.68
C THR A 196 -9.42 7.82 16.26
N TYR A 197 -8.44 8.54 15.69
CA TYR A 197 -7.19 7.89 15.22
C TYR A 197 -6.11 7.80 16.33
N GLU A 198 -6.04 8.77 17.25
CA GLU A 198 -5.01 8.76 18.31
C GLU A 198 -5.34 7.87 19.50
N HIS A 199 -6.63 7.66 19.81
CA HIS A 199 -7.05 6.77 20.89
C HIS A 199 -6.55 5.33 20.70
N TYR A 200 -6.33 4.89 19.46
CA TYR A 200 -5.82 3.54 19.19
C TYR A 200 -4.30 3.43 19.24
N MET A 201 -3.54 4.52 19.35
CA MET A 201 -2.07 4.44 19.27
C MET A 201 -1.36 4.95 20.54
N LYS A 202 -2.08 5.53 21.51
CA LYS A 202 -1.52 5.94 22.80
C LYS A 202 -0.78 4.78 23.51
N HIS A 203 -1.24 3.54 23.34
CA HIS A 203 -0.61 2.35 23.93
C HIS A 203 0.70 1.90 23.25
N TRP A 204 1.08 2.51 22.12
CA TRP A 204 2.35 2.22 21.43
C TRP A 204 3.47 3.17 21.88
N CYS A 205 3.12 4.26 22.55
CA CYS A 205 4.10 5.11 23.23
C CYS A 205 4.46 4.47 24.58
N THR A 206 5.75 4.36 24.87
CA THR A 206 6.24 3.86 26.17
C THR A 206 5.80 4.77 27.33
N TRP A 207 5.55 6.05 27.05
CA TRP A 207 5.30 7.08 28.04
C TRP A 207 3.85 7.57 28.02
N ASP A 208 3.44 8.19 29.13
CA ASP A 208 2.18 8.91 29.17
C ASP A 208 2.24 10.17 28.30
N VAL A 209 1.53 10.08 27.17
CA VAL A 209 1.38 11.11 26.14
C VAL A 209 0.98 12.47 26.70
N ASP A 210 0.09 12.51 27.69
CA ASP A 210 -0.59 13.76 28.08
C ASP A 210 0.36 14.76 28.74
N GLY A 211 1.48 14.29 29.26
CA GLY A 211 2.49 15.18 29.84
C GLY A 211 3.84 15.13 29.14
N LEU A 212 3.95 14.64 27.91
CA LEU A 212 5.19 14.74 27.15
C LEU A 212 5.58 16.22 27.00
N PRO A 213 6.86 16.59 27.20
CA PRO A 213 7.31 17.98 27.15
C PRO A 213 7.48 18.51 25.70
N TRP A 214 6.94 17.79 24.73
CA TRP A 214 6.87 18.19 23.33
C TRP A 214 5.51 17.89 22.73
N ASP A 215 5.25 18.51 21.57
CA ASP A 215 4.12 18.19 20.70
C ASP A 215 4.62 17.53 19.41
N GLY A 216 3.77 16.71 18.80
CA GLY A 216 4.01 16.20 17.47
C GLY A 216 3.75 17.23 16.37
N CYS A 217 4.36 17.05 15.20
CA CYS A 217 3.99 17.79 13.99
C CYS A 217 3.81 16.94 12.73
N ASN A 218 3.98 15.61 12.79
CA ASN A 218 3.64 14.71 11.68
C ASN A 218 2.12 14.78 11.40
N VAL A 219 1.74 15.16 10.18
CA VAL A 219 0.33 15.26 9.77
C VAL A 219 -0.23 13.96 9.21
N GLU A 220 0.66 13.06 8.80
CA GLU A 220 0.35 11.79 8.13
C GLU A 220 1.28 10.71 8.69
N THR A 221 0.83 9.45 8.60
CA THR A 221 1.66 8.29 8.91
C THR A 221 2.50 7.93 7.68
N PRO A 222 3.83 7.73 7.81
CA PRO A 222 4.70 7.45 6.67
C PRO A 222 4.34 6.15 5.94
N ALA A 223 3.62 5.22 6.58
CA ALA A 223 3.09 4.00 5.96
C ALA A 223 2.17 4.25 4.73
N THR A 224 1.74 5.49 4.46
CA THR A 224 0.99 5.84 3.25
C THR A 224 1.88 6.25 2.06
N GLU A 225 3.19 6.40 2.24
CA GLU A 225 4.12 6.72 1.16
C GLU A 225 4.31 5.55 0.20
N ALA A 226 4.42 5.86 -1.09
CA ALA A 226 4.68 4.85 -2.11
C ALA A 226 6.14 4.40 -2.08
N VAL A 227 6.35 3.09 -2.09
CA VAL A 227 7.66 2.47 -2.28
C VAL A 227 7.83 2.11 -3.75
N PHE A 228 8.99 2.44 -4.32
CA PHE A 228 9.31 2.15 -5.71
C PHE A 228 10.41 1.08 -5.78
N HIS A 229 10.53 0.39 -6.92
CA HIS A 229 11.59 -0.60 -7.20
C HIS A 229 11.58 -1.85 -6.31
N VAL A 230 10.44 -2.21 -5.72
CA VAL A 230 10.25 -3.50 -5.04
C VAL A 230 10.04 -4.59 -6.08
N ARG A 231 10.74 -5.71 -5.93
CA ARG A 231 10.50 -6.90 -6.77
C ARG A 231 9.36 -7.70 -6.16
N LEU A 232 8.20 -7.67 -6.82
CA LEU A 232 7.03 -8.44 -6.41
C LEU A 232 6.73 -9.52 -7.45
N SER A 233 6.32 -10.70 -7.00
CA SER A 233 5.78 -11.73 -7.87
C SER A 233 4.47 -11.26 -8.52
N SER A 234 4.11 -11.81 -9.69
CA SER A 234 2.85 -11.47 -10.36
C SER A 234 1.61 -11.75 -9.49
N ASP A 235 1.65 -12.84 -8.72
CA ASP A 235 0.57 -13.23 -7.80
C ASP A 235 0.45 -12.24 -6.64
N THR A 236 1.58 -11.78 -6.09
CA THR A 236 1.61 -10.75 -5.05
C THR A 236 1.06 -9.43 -5.57
N ILE A 237 1.43 -9.02 -6.79
CA ILE A 237 0.90 -7.82 -7.42
C ILE A 237 -0.61 -7.92 -7.57
N GLN A 238 -1.13 -9.03 -8.11
CA GLN A 238 -2.56 -9.22 -8.28
C GLN A 238 -3.30 -9.16 -6.94
N THR A 239 -2.77 -9.82 -5.91
CA THR A 239 -3.34 -9.82 -4.56
C THR A 239 -3.41 -8.41 -3.96
N ILE A 240 -2.32 -7.64 -4.07
CA ILE A 240 -2.27 -6.24 -3.59
C ILE A 240 -3.26 -5.37 -4.36
N ASP A 241 -3.36 -5.56 -5.67
CA ASP A 241 -4.29 -4.83 -6.54
C ASP A 241 -5.75 -5.10 -6.17
N GLU A 242 -6.09 -6.36 -5.91
CA GLU A 242 -7.43 -6.78 -5.49
C GLU A 242 -7.78 -6.22 -4.11
N ALA A 243 -6.87 -6.34 -3.14
CA ALA A 243 -7.03 -5.74 -1.81
C ALA A 243 -7.09 -4.20 -1.87
N GLY A 244 -6.33 -3.57 -2.76
CA GLY A 244 -6.37 -2.13 -3.01
C GLY A 244 -7.72 -1.67 -3.57
N LYS A 245 -8.26 -2.39 -4.57
CA LYS A 245 -9.60 -2.15 -5.12
C LYS A 245 -10.68 -2.34 -4.06
N GLU A 246 -10.53 -3.32 -3.19
CA GLU A 246 -11.45 -3.56 -2.08
C GLU A 246 -11.43 -2.43 -1.05
N ARG A 247 -10.26 -2.04 -0.54
CA ARG A 247 -10.11 -0.90 0.38
C ARG A 247 -10.64 0.41 -0.23
N ALA A 248 -10.42 0.64 -1.53
CA ALA A 248 -10.96 1.81 -2.21
C ALA A 248 -12.50 1.81 -2.25
N ARG A 249 -13.13 0.63 -2.45
CA ARG A 249 -14.60 0.48 -2.40
C ARG A 249 -15.13 0.71 -1.00
N GLU A 250 -14.48 0.16 0.02
CA GLU A 250 -14.85 0.36 1.43
C GLU A 250 -14.76 1.82 1.82
N TYR A 251 -13.63 2.47 1.50
CA TYR A 251 -13.45 3.90 1.76
C TYR A 251 -14.50 4.76 1.06
N GLN A 252 -14.80 4.49 -0.23
CA GLN A 252 -15.87 5.20 -0.93
C GLN A 252 -17.24 4.96 -0.29
N SER A 253 -17.55 3.72 0.11
CA SER A 253 -18.78 3.38 0.81
C SER A 253 -18.93 4.18 2.10
N THR A 254 -17.90 4.18 2.95
CA THR A 254 -17.87 4.92 4.22
C THR A 254 -18.00 6.43 4.00
N LYS A 255 -17.28 6.98 3.02
CA LYS A 255 -17.37 8.41 2.67
C LYS A 255 -18.77 8.79 2.18
N THR A 256 -19.40 7.96 1.36
CA THR A 256 -20.78 8.16 0.91
C THR A 256 -21.77 8.08 2.06
N ARG A 257 -21.62 7.09 2.97
CA ARG A 257 -22.45 7.00 4.18
C ARG A 257 -22.35 8.25 5.04
N HIS A 258 -21.13 8.75 5.26
CA HIS A 258 -20.92 9.96 6.06
C HIS A 258 -21.55 11.20 5.41
N ALA A 259 -21.44 11.34 4.09
CA ALA A 259 -22.06 12.43 3.35
C ALA A 259 -23.60 12.38 3.42
N ILE A 260 -24.19 11.19 3.29
CA ILE A 260 -25.65 11.00 3.40
C ILE A 260 -26.13 11.28 4.82
N ARG A 261 -25.43 10.76 5.83
CA ARG A 261 -25.74 11.03 7.24
C ARG A 261 -25.75 12.52 7.53
N LYS A 262 -24.69 13.22 7.14
CA LYS A 262 -24.58 14.66 7.33
C LYS A 262 -25.75 15.40 6.68
N LYS A 263 -26.09 15.05 5.44
CA LYS A 263 -27.22 15.64 4.72
C LYS A 263 -28.56 15.39 5.42
N LEU A 264 -28.83 14.17 5.87
CA LEU A 264 -30.08 13.83 6.55
C LEU A 264 -30.19 14.48 7.93
N GLN A 265 -29.07 14.64 8.64
CA GLN A 265 -29.00 15.41 9.89
C GLN A 265 -29.30 16.90 9.66
N GLU A 266 -28.79 17.48 8.57
CA GLU A 266 -29.11 18.86 8.18
C GLU A 266 -30.59 19.03 7.78
N GLU A 267 -31.24 17.97 7.27
CA GLU A 267 -32.67 17.94 6.92
C GLU A 267 -33.59 17.62 8.11
N GLY A 268 -33.04 17.21 9.26
CA GLY A 268 -33.80 16.80 10.44
C GLY A 268 -34.56 15.48 10.29
N ASP A 269 -34.18 14.64 9.32
CA ASP A 269 -34.88 13.40 8.95
C ASP A 269 -34.12 12.17 9.46
N GLU A 270 -34.13 11.98 10.78
CA GLU A 270 -33.44 10.86 11.46
C GLU A 270 -34.02 9.49 11.08
N GLU A 271 -35.34 9.40 10.88
CA GLU A 271 -36.04 8.16 10.52
C GLU A 271 -35.56 7.63 9.15
N ARG A 272 -35.29 8.53 8.20
CA ARG A 272 -34.73 8.17 6.89
C ARG A 272 -33.26 7.75 6.97
N TRP A 273 -32.50 8.23 7.95
CA TRP A 273 -31.14 7.74 8.20
C TRP A 273 -31.16 6.32 8.74
N GLU A 274 -32.02 6.01 9.71
CA GLU A 274 -32.17 4.66 10.28
C GLU A 274 -32.54 3.64 9.19
N ALA A 275 -33.54 3.96 8.36
CA ALA A 275 -33.93 3.12 7.23
C ALA A 275 -32.80 2.93 6.20
N TYR A 276 -31.98 3.96 5.96
CA TYR A 276 -30.81 3.86 5.09
C TYR A 276 -29.71 3.00 5.71
N GLU A 277 -29.47 3.13 7.01
CA GLU A 277 -28.47 2.36 7.74
C GLU A 277 -28.81 0.87 7.77
N GLU A 278 -30.07 0.50 7.99
CA GLU A 278 -30.56 -0.88 7.89
C GLU A 278 -30.33 -1.47 6.50
N LEU A 279 -30.71 -0.74 5.44
CA LEU A 279 -30.51 -1.15 4.04
C LEU A 279 -29.03 -1.39 3.70
N VAL A 280 -28.16 -0.54 4.24
CA VAL A 280 -26.72 -0.63 4.05
C VAL A 280 -26.12 -1.80 4.82
N GLN A 281 -26.53 -2.01 6.08
CA GLN A 281 -26.10 -3.17 6.87
C GLN A 281 -26.55 -4.48 6.23
N GLU A 282 -27.76 -4.53 5.69
CA GLU A 282 -28.27 -5.67 4.94
C GLU A 282 -27.42 -5.89 3.67
N TYR A 283 -27.14 -4.85 2.90
CA TYR A 283 -26.28 -4.94 1.72
C TYR A 283 -24.87 -5.43 2.04
N ASP A 284 -24.24 -4.95 3.11
CA ASP A 284 -22.91 -5.38 3.56
C ASP A 284 -22.90 -6.83 4.02
N ARG A 285 -23.90 -7.22 4.83
CA ARG A 285 -24.13 -8.62 5.24
C ARG A 285 -24.25 -9.51 4.00
N ASN A 286 -24.91 -8.99 2.96
CA ASN A 286 -25.16 -9.70 1.74
C ASN A 286 -23.90 -9.91 0.89
N ILE A 287 -23.06 -8.87 0.78
CA ILE A 287 -21.74 -8.98 0.17
C ILE A 287 -20.86 -9.96 0.95
N HIS A 288 -20.86 -9.90 2.27
CA HIS A 288 -20.03 -10.76 3.12
C HIS A 288 -20.35 -12.25 2.94
N LEU A 289 -21.63 -12.60 2.97
CA LEU A 289 -22.09 -13.97 2.73
C LEU A 289 -21.77 -14.44 1.30
N LYS A 290 -21.84 -13.55 0.29
CA LYS A 290 -21.42 -13.86 -1.09
C LYS A 290 -19.92 -14.10 -1.21
N ARG A 291 -19.09 -13.34 -0.50
CA ARG A 291 -17.63 -13.52 -0.47
C ARG A 291 -17.22 -14.84 0.21
N LYS A 292 -17.94 -15.24 1.25
CA LYS A 292 -17.72 -16.54 1.93
C LYS A 292 -18.20 -17.75 1.13
N GLY A 293 -18.82 -17.56 -0.04
CA GLY A 293 -19.43 -18.63 -0.81
C GLY A 293 -20.64 -19.28 -0.12
N THR A 294 -21.14 -18.68 0.97
CA THR A 294 -22.25 -19.17 1.78
C THR A 294 -23.57 -18.48 1.43
N TRP A 295 -23.62 -17.77 0.30
CA TRP A 295 -24.84 -17.12 -0.20
C TRP A 295 -25.86 -18.17 -0.65
N PRO A 296 -27.05 -18.23 -0.05
CA PRO A 296 -28.10 -19.15 -0.49
C PRO A 296 -28.48 -18.82 -1.94
N LYS A 297 -28.53 -19.82 -2.82
CA LYS A 297 -28.90 -19.63 -4.24
C LYS A 297 -30.28 -18.98 -4.37
N GLU A 298 -31.18 -19.24 -3.42
CA GLU A 298 -32.53 -18.68 -3.40
C GLU A 298 -32.53 -17.15 -3.25
N LYS A 299 -31.55 -16.59 -2.52
CA LYS A 299 -31.40 -15.13 -2.33
C LYS A 299 -30.71 -14.42 -3.50
N TRP A 300 -30.30 -15.14 -4.53
CA TRP A 300 -29.66 -14.55 -5.72
C TRP A 300 -30.65 -13.71 -6.53
N TYR A 301 -31.90 -14.16 -6.61
CA TYR A 301 -32.97 -13.46 -7.31
C TYR A 301 -33.36 -12.18 -6.57
N ASP A 302 -33.48 -12.22 -5.25
CA ASP A 302 -33.74 -11.03 -4.42
C ASP A 302 -32.65 -9.96 -4.57
N TYR A 303 -31.37 -10.37 -4.64
CA TYR A 303 -30.26 -9.44 -4.88
C TYR A 303 -30.30 -8.82 -6.28
N LEU A 304 -30.59 -9.63 -7.31
CA LEU A 304 -30.73 -9.12 -8.67
C LEU A 304 -31.91 -8.16 -8.79
N ASP A 305 -33.02 -8.46 -8.14
CA ASP A 305 -34.19 -7.59 -8.11
C ASP A 305 -33.90 -6.30 -7.36
N LEU A 306 -33.24 -6.35 -6.19
CA LEU A 306 -32.82 -5.14 -5.47
C LEU A 306 -31.82 -4.30 -6.28
N HIS A 307 -30.88 -4.94 -6.96
CA HIS A 307 -29.92 -4.26 -7.84
C HIS A 307 -30.60 -3.65 -9.07
N ASN A 308 -31.57 -4.35 -9.67
CA ASN A 308 -32.35 -3.86 -10.80
C ASN A 308 -33.28 -2.72 -10.39
N VAL A 309 -33.91 -2.80 -9.22
CA VAL A 309 -34.71 -1.72 -8.62
C VAL A 309 -33.84 -0.52 -8.32
N ASN A 310 -32.65 -0.70 -7.76
CA ASN A 310 -31.70 0.39 -7.52
C ASN A 310 -31.17 1.00 -8.83
N GLN A 311 -30.92 0.21 -9.87
CA GLN A 311 -30.60 0.74 -11.19
C GLN A 311 -31.77 1.49 -11.82
N LYS A 312 -32.99 0.98 -11.68
CA LYS A 312 -34.21 1.60 -12.19
C LYS A 312 -34.49 2.92 -11.47
N ARG A 313 -34.42 2.96 -10.14
CA ARG A 313 -34.51 4.19 -9.33
C ARG A 313 -33.42 5.21 -9.70
N ARG A 314 -32.17 4.77 -9.88
CA ARG A 314 -31.10 5.66 -10.37
C ARG A 314 -31.40 6.21 -11.76
N ARG A 315 -31.96 5.40 -12.68
CA ARG A 315 -32.41 5.89 -13.99
C ARG A 315 -33.53 6.90 -13.81
N GLU A 316 -34.53 6.60 -13.00
CA GLU A 316 -35.69 7.46 -12.72
C GLU A 316 -35.35 8.78 -12.04
N GLN A 317 -34.28 8.85 -11.23
CA GLN A 317 -33.78 10.06 -10.60
C GLN A 317 -33.09 11.05 -11.57
N PHE A 318 -32.68 10.61 -12.75
CA PHE A 318 -32.13 11.49 -13.78
C PHE A 318 -33.22 11.85 -14.80
N ASP A 319 -33.35 13.14 -15.11
CA ASP A 319 -34.15 13.59 -16.25
C ASP A 319 -33.56 13.07 -17.58
N GLU A 320 -34.33 13.12 -18.66
CA GLU A 320 -33.93 12.55 -19.95
C GLU A 320 -32.62 13.15 -20.49
N GLY A 321 -32.39 14.45 -20.28
CA GLY A 321 -31.15 15.14 -20.66
C GLY A 321 -29.95 14.72 -19.80
N GLN A 322 -30.15 14.48 -18.51
CA GLN A 322 -29.13 13.98 -17.59
C GLN A 322 -28.75 12.53 -17.90
N ARG A 323 -29.71 11.70 -18.34
CA ARG A 323 -29.44 10.32 -18.79
C ARG A 323 -28.58 10.31 -20.05
N GLU A 324 -28.86 11.18 -21.01
CA GLU A 324 -28.06 11.30 -22.24
C GLU A 324 -26.64 11.81 -21.94
N SER A 325 -26.53 12.82 -21.07
CA SER A 325 -25.24 13.35 -20.62
C SER A 325 -24.41 12.29 -19.88
N TYR A 326 -25.02 11.52 -18.99
CA TYR A 326 -24.35 10.42 -18.30
C TYR A 326 -23.95 9.29 -19.25
N ALA A 327 -24.82 8.91 -20.20
CA ALA A 327 -24.49 7.92 -21.22
C ALA A 327 -23.34 8.39 -22.12
N ALA A 328 -23.32 9.66 -22.50
CA ALA A 328 -22.21 10.26 -23.25
C ALA A 328 -20.91 10.24 -22.45
N MET A 329 -20.96 10.57 -21.16
CA MET A 329 -19.82 10.52 -20.24
C MET A 329 -19.27 9.09 -20.11
N MET A 330 -20.13 8.09 -19.94
CA MET A 330 -19.71 6.69 -19.84
C MET A 330 -19.11 6.18 -21.16
N ARG A 331 -19.68 6.56 -22.31
CA ARG A 331 -19.08 6.27 -23.64
C ARG A 331 -17.70 6.94 -23.78
N ALA A 332 -17.55 8.18 -23.32
CA ALA A 332 -16.28 8.90 -23.36
C ALA A 332 -15.22 8.26 -22.44
N ALA A 333 -15.60 7.90 -21.21
CA ALA A 333 -14.74 7.19 -20.27
C ALA A 333 -14.30 5.82 -20.82
N GLN A 334 -15.23 5.07 -21.43
CA GLN A 334 -14.93 3.81 -22.09
C GLN A 334 -13.98 4.03 -23.28
N LYS A 335 -14.21 5.05 -24.12
CA LYS A 335 -13.32 5.39 -25.23
C LYS A 335 -11.91 5.74 -24.74
N LYS A 336 -11.78 6.49 -23.64
CA LYS A 336 -10.50 6.86 -23.02
C LYS A 336 -9.76 5.65 -22.44
N MET A 337 -10.47 4.76 -21.76
CA MET A 337 -9.91 3.50 -21.26
C MET A 337 -9.38 2.63 -22.40
N LEU A 338 -10.16 2.52 -23.48
CA LEU A 338 -9.76 1.75 -24.66
C LEU A 338 -8.57 2.37 -25.39
N ALA A 339 -8.49 3.70 -25.49
CA ALA A 339 -7.34 4.40 -26.04
C ALA A 339 -6.07 4.17 -25.20
N LYS A 340 -6.18 4.22 -23.87
CA LYS A 340 -5.06 3.92 -22.95
C LYS A 340 -4.59 2.47 -23.09
N LYS A 341 -5.53 1.53 -23.23
CA LYS A 341 -5.23 0.11 -23.47
C LYS A 341 -4.60 -0.12 -24.84
N ALA A 342 -5.06 0.58 -25.88
CA ALA A 342 -4.44 0.50 -27.21
C ALA A 342 -3.02 1.09 -27.24
N ALA A 343 -2.75 2.14 -26.47
CA ALA A 343 -1.43 2.76 -26.38
C ALA A 343 -0.36 1.89 -25.67
N THR A 344 -0.78 0.82 -25.00
CA THR A 344 0.10 -0.08 -24.22
C THR A 344 0.27 -1.46 -24.85
N LEU A 345 -0.42 -1.74 -25.96
CA LEU A 345 -0.36 -3.02 -26.65
C LEU A 345 0.46 -2.90 -27.94
N THR A 346 1.24 -3.93 -28.25
CA THR A 346 1.90 -4.05 -29.56
C THR A 346 0.85 -4.23 -30.66
N GLU A 347 1.22 -3.97 -31.92
CA GLU A 347 0.30 -4.05 -33.05
C GLU A 347 -0.35 -5.45 -33.19
N GLU A 348 0.42 -6.50 -32.92
CA GLU A 348 -0.06 -7.89 -32.88
C GLU A 348 -1.03 -8.15 -31.73
N GLN A 349 -0.73 -7.68 -30.52
CA GLN A 349 -1.62 -7.80 -29.36
C GLN A 349 -2.93 -7.03 -29.56
N MET A 350 -2.86 -5.88 -30.23
CA MET A 350 -4.02 -5.04 -30.53
C MET A 350 -4.91 -5.68 -31.61
N LYS A 351 -4.30 -6.36 -32.60
CA LYS A 351 -5.01 -7.18 -33.59
C LYS A 351 -5.72 -8.38 -32.94
N ALA A 352 -5.04 -9.11 -32.08
CA ALA A 352 -5.62 -10.23 -31.32
C ALA A 352 -6.79 -9.78 -30.43
N TRP A 353 -6.63 -8.65 -29.72
CA TRP A 353 -7.68 -8.09 -28.88
C TRP A 353 -8.91 -7.62 -29.67
N LYS A 354 -8.71 -6.99 -30.83
CA LYS A 354 -9.80 -6.60 -31.74
C LYS A 354 -10.57 -7.82 -32.25
N GLU A 355 -9.87 -8.89 -32.61
CA GLU A 355 -10.49 -10.11 -33.12
C GLU A 355 -11.27 -10.85 -32.01
N ALA A 356 -10.68 -11.00 -30.82
CA ALA A 356 -11.36 -11.56 -29.65
C ALA A 356 -12.65 -10.79 -29.31
N ARG A 357 -12.60 -9.46 -29.38
CA ARG A 357 -13.78 -8.61 -29.13
C ARG A 357 -14.82 -8.72 -30.23
N ARG A 358 -14.42 -8.90 -31.49
CA ARG A 358 -15.32 -9.16 -32.61
C ARG A 358 -16.05 -10.49 -32.45
N VAL A 359 -15.32 -11.53 -32.02
CA VAL A 359 -15.88 -12.86 -31.70
C VAL A 359 -16.84 -12.77 -30.51
N GLN A 360 -16.45 -12.08 -29.43
CA GLN A 360 -17.31 -11.89 -28.26
C GLN A 360 -18.60 -11.13 -28.60
N ASN A 361 -18.50 -10.05 -29.37
CA ASN A 361 -19.69 -9.29 -29.80
C ASN A 361 -20.60 -10.11 -30.72
N ARG A 362 -20.04 -10.94 -31.62
CA ARG A 362 -20.82 -11.89 -32.44
C ARG A 362 -21.50 -12.96 -31.59
N SER A 363 -20.79 -13.55 -30.63
CA SER A 363 -21.33 -14.50 -29.65
C SER A 363 -22.48 -13.90 -28.84
N THR A 364 -22.30 -12.69 -28.32
CA THR A 364 -23.31 -12.00 -27.50
C THR A 364 -24.53 -11.57 -28.34
N TYR A 365 -24.33 -11.18 -29.60
CA TYR A 365 -25.41 -10.85 -30.53
C TYR A 365 -26.19 -12.11 -30.97
N HIS A 366 -25.50 -13.23 -31.20
CA HIS A 366 -26.16 -14.50 -31.53
C HIS A 366 -26.87 -15.13 -30.32
N LYS A 367 -26.28 -15.16 -29.12
CA LYS A 367 -26.93 -15.70 -27.90
C LYS A 367 -28.29 -15.03 -27.59
N ARG A 368 -28.48 -13.76 -27.98
CA ARG A 368 -29.75 -13.02 -27.83
C ARG A 368 -30.81 -13.31 -28.90
N LYS A 369 -30.46 -13.93 -30.03
CA LYS A 369 -31.38 -14.19 -31.16
C LYS A 369 -31.49 -15.68 -31.57
N LEU A 370 -30.76 -16.59 -30.93
CA LEU A 370 -30.86 -18.02 -31.24
C LEU A 370 -32.20 -18.58 -30.77
N SER A 371 -32.85 -19.36 -31.63
CA SER A 371 -33.96 -20.21 -31.21
C SER A 371 -33.49 -21.18 -30.12
N PRO A 372 -34.39 -21.67 -29.26
CA PRO A 372 -34.04 -22.62 -28.19
C PRO A 372 -33.19 -23.81 -28.68
N TYR A 373 -33.50 -24.34 -29.88
CA TYR A 373 -32.75 -25.42 -30.52
C TYR A 373 -31.28 -25.07 -30.82
N ASN A 374 -31.01 -23.88 -31.38
CA ASN A 374 -29.63 -23.50 -31.69
C ASN A 374 -28.84 -23.06 -30.45
N ARG A 375 -29.52 -22.70 -29.36
CA ARG A 375 -28.87 -22.46 -28.06
C ARG A 375 -28.41 -23.78 -27.45
N GLN A 376 -29.24 -24.81 -27.51
CA GLN A 376 -28.89 -26.16 -27.07
C GLN A 376 -27.69 -26.73 -27.84
N LEU A 377 -27.66 -26.61 -29.17
CA LEU A 377 -26.50 -27.03 -29.99
C LEU A 377 -25.20 -26.28 -29.61
N LEU A 378 -25.29 -25.02 -29.22
CA LEU A 378 -24.14 -24.24 -28.77
C LEU A 378 -23.65 -24.71 -27.40
N GLU A 379 -24.56 -25.02 -26.49
CA GLU A 379 -24.25 -25.56 -25.16
C GLU A 379 -23.65 -26.98 -25.25
N GLU A 380 -24.15 -27.81 -26.16
CA GLU A 380 -23.58 -29.14 -26.47
C GLU A 380 -22.18 -29.02 -27.08
N GLY A 381 -21.93 -28.04 -27.96
CA GLY A 381 -20.61 -27.76 -28.50
C GLY A 381 -19.62 -27.20 -27.48
N GLU A 382 -20.06 -26.31 -26.59
CA GLU A 382 -19.25 -25.79 -25.48
C GLU A 382 -18.89 -26.94 -24.50
N ALA A 383 -19.82 -27.88 -24.25
CA ALA A 383 -19.57 -29.06 -23.42
C ALA A 383 -18.57 -30.05 -24.07
N GLN A 384 -18.67 -30.29 -25.38
CA GLN A 384 -17.70 -31.12 -26.10
C GLN A 384 -16.30 -30.50 -26.13
N TYR A 385 -16.20 -29.18 -26.31
CA TYR A 385 -14.92 -28.48 -26.26
C TYR A 385 -14.24 -28.61 -24.89
N GLU A 386 -15.00 -28.43 -23.81
CA GLU A 386 -14.44 -28.53 -22.45
C GLU A 386 -14.04 -29.98 -22.09
N ALA A 387 -14.73 -30.98 -22.64
CA ALA A 387 -14.34 -32.39 -22.51
C ALA A 387 -12.99 -32.67 -23.20
N LEU A 388 -12.83 -32.23 -24.45
CA LEU A 388 -11.57 -32.37 -25.21
C LEU A 388 -10.41 -31.62 -24.55
N ARG A 389 -10.68 -30.43 -24.00
CA ARG A 389 -9.69 -29.66 -23.26
C ARG A 389 -9.18 -30.41 -22.02
N LYS A 390 -10.08 -31.02 -21.23
CA LYS A 390 -9.70 -31.83 -20.06
C LYS A 390 -8.90 -33.07 -20.45
N GLU A 391 -9.24 -33.70 -21.56
CA GLU A 391 -8.50 -34.84 -22.09
C GLU A 391 -7.08 -34.45 -22.52
N ALA A 392 -6.93 -33.28 -23.16
CA ALA A 392 -5.62 -32.72 -23.51
C ALA A 392 -4.81 -32.32 -22.27
N GLU A 393 -5.43 -31.72 -21.25
CA GLU A 393 -4.78 -31.40 -19.97
C GLU A 393 -4.30 -32.67 -19.25
N ALA A 394 -5.11 -33.73 -19.23
CA ALA A 394 -4.74 -35.03 -18.66
C ALA A 394 -3.59 -35.70 -19.44
N TRP A 395 -3.60 -35.60 -20.77
CA TRP A 395 -2.52 -36.09 -21.63
C TRP A 395 -1.21 -35.35 -21.35
N VAL A 396 -1.23 -34.01 -21.24
CA VAL A 396 -0.04 -33.22 -20.88
C VAL A 396 0.48 -33.60 -19.49
N ALA A 397 -0.41 -33.76 -18.51
CA ALA A 397 -0.04 -34.19 -17.16
C ALA A 397 0.63 -35.57 -17.13
N SER A 398 0.26 -36.49 -18.04
CA SER A 398 0.88 -37.82 -18.14
C SER A 398 2.35 -37.81 -18.56
N PHE A 399 2.85 -36.72 -19.15
CA PHE A 399 4.29 -36.56 -19.47
C PHE A 399 5.09 -35.94 -18.33
N SER A 400 4.43 -35.43 -17.29
CA SER A 400 5.08 -34.78 -16.14
C SER A 400 5.34 -35.73 -14.98
N SER A 401 4.93 -37.01 -15.07
CA SER A 401 5.11 -38.02 -14.02
C SER A 401 6.27 -38.99 -14.23
N ASP A 402 7.00 -38.89 -15.35
CA ASP A 402 8.13 -39.78 -15.69
C ASP A 402 9.52 -39.09 -15.58
N SER A 403 9.59 -37.96 -14.86
CA SER A 403 10.82 -37.25 -14.48
C SER A 403 10.82 -36.98 -12.99
#